data_AF-A0A6P6WNI1-F1
#
_entry.id   AF-A0A6P6WNI1-F1
#
_cell.length_a   1.000
_cell.length_b   1.000
_cell.length_c   1.000
_cell.angle_alpha   90.00
_cell.angle_beta   90.00
_cell.angle_gamma   90.00
#
_symmetry.space_group_name_H-M   'P 1'
#
loop_
_entity.id
_entity.type
_entity.pdbx_description
1 polymer ?
#
loop_
_entity_poly.entity_id
_entity_poly.type
_entity_poly.pdbx_seq_one_letter_code
_entity_poly.pdbx_strand_id
1 'polypeptide(L)'
;MRKPTSFVHPPVHVSSSSIFGLRILLKVHQQSIHFKHSRLTLRVICAGQPSQPPQPSSNETLNIISILRAIPDWADGIKERGMRRKRALYDHEKWVEHRSSLRHVRHLMSSLNSRVILSLVPPVLAFTTAAVIIASYNSAVSLHWLPEIFPLLRASSLPYQLTAPALALLLVFRTEASYARFEEGRKAWTKVIAGANDFARQVIANVGCTTDASLKNALLQYIMAFPVVLKCHLIHGSNVAQDLQDVLDDGDLAVILRSKDRPRCIIEFISQSIQLLSMEEAKRNILESKISCFHEGIGVCEELMGIPIPLSYTRLTSRFLFLWHLTLPIILWDDCNWIVVPATFISAASLFCIEEVGVLIEEPFSMLALDELCKLVHSSIQEAMDNEKIIQAQVNAKRQSHYNKNAPNGWPSLRNTEDTN
;
A
#
# COMPACT_ATOMS: atom_id res chain seq x y z
N MET A 1 -44.69 40.27 25.39
CA MET A 1 -43.90 41.37 26.00
C MET A 1 -43.61 41.02 27.46
N ARG A 2 -42.38 40.62 27.80
CA ARG A 2 -41.64 40.89 29.06
C ARG A 2 -40.34 40.08 29.06
N LYS A 3 -39.22 40.81 29.11
CA LYS A 3 -37.87 40.43 29.53
C LYS A 3 -37.64 41.11 30.92
N PRO A 4 -36.52 40.90 31.61
CA PRO A 4 -36.12 39.73 32.41
C PRO A 4 -35.90 40.15 33.89
N THR A 5 -35.53 39.22 34.79
CA THR A 5 -35.07 39.55 36.15
C THR A 5 -33.68 39.00 36.41
N SER A 6 -32.81 39.88 36.92
CA SER A 6 -31.42 39.69 37.32
C SER A 6 -31.29 39.63 38.84
N PHE A 7 -30.46 38.75 39.40
CA PHE A 7 -29.87 38.86 40.76
C PHE A 7 -28.57 38.02 40.77
N VAL A 8 -27.35 38.60 40.80
CA VAL A 8 -26.55 39.14 41.93
C VAL A 8 -25.97 38.03 42.85
N HIS A 9 -24.65 37.85 42.80
CA HIS A 9 -23.75 37.19 43.79
C HIS A 9 -23.32 38.21 44.87
N PRO A 10 -22.93 37.85 46.12
CA PRO A 10 -21.57 37.32 46.46
C PRO A 10 -21.53 36.48 47.79
N PRO A 11 -20.41 36.36 48.55
CA PRO A 11 -19.13 35.68 48.28
C PRO A 11 -18.79 34.59 49.33
N VAL A 12 -17.85 33.66 49.06
CA VAL A 12 -17.19 32.87 50.13
C VAL A 12 -15.69 32.72 49.85
N HIS A 13 -14.93 32.87 50.94
CA HIS A 13 -13.48 33.06 51.07
C HIS A 13 -12.59 31.89 50.63
N VAL A 14 -11.37 32.29 50.23
CA VAL A 14 -10.18 31.49 49.97
C VAL A 14 -9.54 31.00 51.27
N SER A 15 -9.06 29.76 51.29
CA SER A 15 -7.87 29.37 52.08
C SER A 15 -7.16 28.17 51.44
N SER A 16 -5.83 28.28 51.36
CA SER A 16 -4.90 27.32 50.75
C SER A 16 -4.32 26.34 51.76
N SER A 17 -4.09 25.10 51.36
CA SER A 17 -2.96 24.22 51.76
C SER A 17 -3.18 22.84 51.09
N SER A 18 -2.44 22.52 50.02
CA SER A 18 -1.11 21.87 50.00
C SER A 18 -1.15 20.34 50.16
N ILE A 19 -0.64 19.66 49.12
CA ILE A 19 0.03 18.36 49.11
C ILE A 19 -0.89 17.12 49.10
N PHE A 20 -1.12 16.57 47.91
CA PHE A 20 -1.18 15.11 47.70
C PHE A 20 -0.54 14.77 46.34
N GLY A 21 0.68 14.25 46.40
CA GLY A 21 1.45 13.83 45.23
C GLY A 21 0.88 12.56 44.62
N LEU A 22 0.45 12.64 43.36
CA LEU A 22 0.04 11.48 42.57
C LEU A 22 1.31 10.79 42.04
N ARG A 23 1.78 9.76 42.74
CA ARG A 23 2.81 8.83 42.25
C ARG A 23 2.23 8.01 41.09
N ILE A 24 2.49 8.44 39.85
CA ILE A 24 2.28 7.60 38.67
C ILE A 24 3.46 6.64 38.56
N LEU A 25 3.18 5.36 38.80
CA LEU A 25 4.07 4.23 38.65
C LEU A 25 4.34 3.98 37.16
N LEU A 26 5.34 4.68 36.61
CA LEU A 26 5.95 4.35 35.32
C LEU A 26 6.86 3.13 35.51
N LYS A 27 6.30 1.95 35.24
CA LYS A 27 7.04 0.68 35.15
C LYS A 27 7.87 0.73 33.87
N VAL A 28 9.01 1.41 33.92
CA VAL A 28 10.01 1.41 32.84
C VAL A 28 10.58 0.00 32.75
N HIS A 29 10.20 -0.72 31.70
CA HIS A 29 10.85 -1.97 31.34
C HIS A 29 12.24 -1.63 30.81
N GLN A 30 13.25 -1.81 31.66
CA GLN A 30 14.64 -1.51 31.40
C GLN A 30 15.22 -2.58 30.47
N GLN A 31 14.97 -2.45 29.15
CA GLN A 31 15.75 -3.16 28.16
C GLN A 31 17.10 -2.44 27.99
N SER A 32 18.13 -3.04 28.57
CA SER A 32 19.53 -2.69 28.38
C SER A 32 19.90 -2.75 26.90
N ILE A 33 19.97 -1.60 26.23
CA ILE A 33 20.54 -1.47 24.88
C ILE A 33 22.06 -1.54 25.03
N HIS A 34 22.63 -2.73 24.86
CA HIS A 34 24.07 -2.89 24.65
C HIS A 34 24.44 -2.30 23.28
N PHE A 35 25.07 -1.13 23.26
CA PHE A 35 25.75 -0.61 22.08
C PHE A 35 26.97 -1.50 21.77
N LYS A 36 26.81 -2.46 20.86
CA LYS A 36 27.94 -3.17 20.25
C LYS A 36 28.48 -2.28 19.13
N HIS A 37 29.60 -1.60 19.38
CA HIS A 37 30.42 -1.02 18.31
C HIS A 37 30.95 -2.17 17.43
N SER A 38 30.22 -2.53 16.39
CA SER A 38 30.72 -3.42 15.36
C SER A 38 31.60 -2.59 14.41
N ARG A 39 32.92 -2.73 14.54
CA ARG A 39 33.86 -2.32 13.48
C ARG A 39 33.46 -3.06 12.20
N LEU A 40 33.16 -2.32 11.14
CA LEU A 40 32.96 -2.87 9.81
C LEU A 40 34.31 -3.40 9.30
N THR A 41 34.53 -4.71 9.39
CA THR A 41 35.55 -5.43 8.62
C THR A 41 34.85 -6.13 7.46
N LEU A 42 35.05 -5.60 6.26
CA LEU A 42 34.55 -6.16 5.02
C LEU A 42 35.35 -7.43 4.69
N ARG A 43 34.74 -8.61 4.84
CA ARG A 43 35.31 -9.88 4.36
C ARG A 43 34.66 -10.24 3.03
N VAL A 44 35.46 -10.20 1.97
CA VAL A 44 35.13 -10.73 0.65
C VAL A 44 35.21 -12.24 0.70
N ILE A 45 34.14 -12.94 0.31
CA ILE A 45 34.15 -14.40 0.09
C ILE A 45 33.78 -14.62 -1.38
N CYS A 46 34.71 -15.20 -2.13
CA CYS A 46 34.56 -15.62 -3.52
C CYS A 46 34.12 -17.09 -3.60
N ALA A 47 33.12 -17.38 -4.43
CA ALA A 47 32.89 -18.62 -5.19
C ALA A 47 31.58 -18.44 -6.00
N GLY A 48 31.39 -18.77 -7.28
CA GLY A 48 32.19 -19.21 -8.42
C GLY A 48 31.33 -18.95 -9.67
N GLN A 49 31.96 -18.55 -10.78
CA GLN A 49 31.36 -18.14 -12.07
C GLN A 49 30.99 -19.37 -12.95
N PRO A 50 30.15 -19.27 -14.01
CA PRO A 50 30.40 -18.44 -15.21
C PRO A 50 29.14 -17.71 -15.74
N SER A 51 29.19 -16.43 -16.15
CA SER A 51 29.78 -15.95 -17.40
C SER A 51 30.00 -14.41 -17.34
N GLN A 52 31.08 -13.92 -17.96
CA GLN A 52 31.59 -12.55 -17.83
C GLN A 52 30.81 -11.49 -18.63
N PRO A 53 30.62 -10.28 -18.05
CA PRO A 53 30.82 -9.01 -18.74
C PRO A 53 32.11 -8.33 -18.23
N PRO A 54 32.66 -7.33 -18.96
CA PRO A 54 34.05 -6.89 -18.80
C PRO A 54 34.33 -6.24 -17.44
N GLN A 55 35.53 -6.47 -16.92
CA GLN A 55 35.98 -5.98 -15.62
C GLN A 55 36.08 -4.45 -15.56
N PRO A 56 35.74 -3.81 -14.44
CA PRO A 56 36.09 -2.42 -14.21
C PRO A 56 37.54 -2.35 -13.72
N SER A 57 38.35 -1.54 -14.40
CA SER A 57 39.68 -1.16 -13.94
C SER A 57 39.57 -0.32 -12.67
N SER A 58 40.31 -0.75 -11.66
CA SER A 58 40.54 -0.03 -10.41
C SER A 58 41.38 1.23 -10.68
N ASN A 59 40.72 2.39 -10.64
CA ASN A 59 41.33 3.68 -10.31
C ASN A 59 40.31 4.47 -9.51
N GLU A 60 40.52 4.56 -8.19
CA GLU A 60 39.73 5.40 -7.29
C GLU A 60 39.97 6.89 -7.58
N THR A 61 39.34 7.41 -8.61
CA THR A 61 38.84 8.78 -8.55
C THR A 61 37.54 8.73 -7.77
N LEU A 62 37.58 9.12 -6.49
CA LEU A 62 36.39 9.56 -5.75
C LEU A 62 35.82 10.75 -6.51
N ASN A 63 35.04 10.43 -7.55
CA ASN A 63 34.49 11.41 -8.48
C ASN A 63 33.53 12.29 -7.70
N ILE A 64 33.63 13.61 -7.85
CA ILE A 64 32.68 14.59 -7.28
C ILE A 64 31.23 14.19 -7.58
N ILE A 65 30.99 13.58 -8.74
CA ILE A 65 29.71 13.00 -9.16
C ILE A 65 29.20 11.93 -8.19
N SER A 66 30.07 11.06 -7.67
CA SER A 66 29.69 10.03 -6.69
C SER A 66 29.26 10.63 -5.35
N ILE A 67 29.91 11.72 -4.91
CA ILE A 67 29.55 12.44 -3.69
C ILE A 67 28.22 13.17 -3.87
N LEU A 68 28.00 13.81 -5.03
CA LEU A 68 26.75 14.50 -5.35
C LEU A 68 25.56 13.55 -5.49
N ARG A 69 25.78 12.30 -5.92
CA ARG A 69 24.71 11.29 -6.05
C ARG A 69 24.44 10.51 -4.77
N ALA A 70 25.36 10.51 -3.79
CA ALA A 70 25.22 9.73 -2.57
C ALA A 70 23.92 10.02 -1.78
N ILE A 71 23.53 11.30 -1.67
CA ILE A 71 22.30 11.69 -0.95
C ILE A 71 21.03 11.29 -1.72
N PRO A 72 20.88 11.62 -3.03
CA PRO A 72 19.79 11.12 -3.86
C PRO A 72 19.68 9.59 -3.85
N ASP A 73 20.77 8.86 -4.10
CA ASP A 73 20.76 7.40 -4.19
C ASP A 73 20.35 6.76 -2.85
N TRP A 74 20.79 7.33 -1.73
CA TRP A 74 20.35 6.91 -0.39
C TRP A 74 18.85 7.10 -0.19
N ALA A 75 18.31 8.27 -0.55
CA ALA A 75 16.90 8.59 -0.42
C ALA A 75 16.03 7.69 -1.31
N ASP A 76 16.44 7.48 -2.55
CA ASP A 76 15.77 6.57 -3.50
C ASP A 76 15.82 5.12 -3.00
N GLY A 77 16.93 4.69 -2.41
CA GLY A 77 17.01 3.39 -1.73
C GLY A 77 16.03 3.24 -0.57
N ILE A 78 15.74 4.31 0.19
CA ILE A 78 14.70 4.30 1.24
C ILE A 78 13.31 4.22 0.62
N LYS A 79 13.04 5.00 -0.43
CA LYS A 79 11.77 4.96 -1.16
C LYS A 79 11.45 3.53 -1.60
N GLU A 80 12.38 2.92 -2.32
CA GLU A 80 12.24 1.57 -2.89
C GLU A 80 12.04 0.50 -1.80
N ARG A 81 12.83 0.54 -0.72
CA ARG A 81 12.64 -0.37 0.42
C ARG A 81 11.27 -0.23 1.05
N GLY A 82 10.74 0.99 1.14
CA GLY A 82 9.41 1.21 1.69
C GLY A 82 8.29 0.73 0.76
N MET A 83 8.46 0.78 -0.57
CA MET A 83 7.48 0.26 -1.54
C MET A 83 7.34 -1.26 -1.43
N ARG A 84 8.43 -1.95 -1.09
CA ARG A 84 8.44 -3.40 -0.88
C ARG A 84 7.94 -3.84 0.50
N ARG A 85 7.59 -2.90 1.39
CA ARG A 85 7.17 -3.24 2.76
C ARG A 85 5.74 -3.78 2.76
N LYS A 86 5.59 -5.04 3.18
CA LYS A 86 4.28 -5.69 3.39
C LYS A 86 3.38 -4.86 4.30
N ARG A 87 2.14 -4.66 3.88
CA ARG A 87 1.11 -3.92 4.62
C ARG A 87 0.13 -4.87 5.26
N ALA A 88 -0.36 -4.51 6.45
CA ALA A 88 -1.39 -5.25 7.15
C ALA A 88 -2.74 -4.56 6.99
N LEU A 89 -3.83 -5.34 7.04
CA LEU A 89 -5.18 -4.79 7.15
C LEU A 89 -5.38 -4.09 8.50
N TYR A 90 -6.31 -3.15 8.51
CA TYR A 90 -6.74 -2.47 9.73
C TYR A 90 -7.70 -3.36 10.51
N ASP A 91 -7.29 -3.74 11.72
CA ASP A 91 -8.15 -4.36 12.72
C ASP A 91 -8.82 -3.29 13.60
N HIS A 92 -9.71 -3.73 14.49
CA HIS A 92 -10.43 -2.84 15.40
C HIS A 92 -9.49 -2.00 16.28
N GLU A 93 -8.40 -2.60 16.78
CA GLU A 93 -7.45 -1.93 17.66
C GLU A 93 -6.71 -0.81 16.93
N LYS A 94 -6.23 -1.06 15.71
CA LYS A 94 -5.62 -0.03 14.84
C LYS A 94 -6.60 1.08 14.51
N TRP A 95 -7.89 0.79 14.34
CA TRP A 95 -8.92 1.82 14.17
C TRP A 95 -9.14 2.67 15.42
N VAL A 96 -9.10 2.08 16.61
CA VAL A 96 -9.15 2.82 17.88
C VAL A 96 -7.90 3.70 18.01
N GLU A 97 -6.73 3.13 17.73
CA GLU A 97 -5.45 3.86 17.74
C GLU A 97 -5.44 5.04 16.76
N HIS A 98 -6.00 4.85 15.56
CA HIS A 98 -6.10 5.87 14.51
C HIS A 98 -7.09 7.00 14.84
N ARG A 99 -8.12 6.75 15.66
CA ARG A 99 -9.08 7.77 16.10
C ARG A 99 -8.61 8.55 17.33
N SER A 100 -7.54 8.11 17.97
CA SER A 100 -6.98 8.77 19.17
C SER A 100 -6.56 10.22 18.88
N SER A 101 -6.87 11.14 19.80
CA SER A 101 -6.41 12.54 19.72
C SER A 101 -4.88 12.66 19.80
N LEU A 102 -4.20 11.71 20.45
CA LEU A 102 -2.73 11.64 20.52
C LEU A 102 -2.08 11.30 19.18
N ARG A 103 -2.87 10.97 18.15
CA ARG A 103 -2.38 10.68 16.80
C ARG A 103 -1.50 11.80 16.26
N HIS A 104 -1.86 13.06 16.48
CA HIS A 104 -1.09 14.19 15.95
C HIS A 104 0.33 14.24 16.53
N VAL A 105 0.47 14.03 17.84
CA VAL A 105 1.78 13.98 18.51
C VAL A 105 2.56 12.75 18.04
N ARG A 106 1.92 11.58 17.95
CA ARG A 106 2.57 10.37 17.45
C ARG A 106 3.08 10.54 16.02
N HIS A 107 2.25 11.10 15.14
CA HIS A 107 2.61 11.38 13.75
C HIS A 107 3.78 12.35 13.68
N LEU A 108 3.75 13.44 14.45
CA LEU A 108 4.85 14.40 14.52
C LEU A 108 6.16 13.75 14.99
N MET A 109 6.11 12.95 16.05
CA MET A 109 7.30 12.25 16.57
C MET A 109 7.83 11.19 15.59
N SER A 110 6.93 10.48 14.89
CA SER A 110 7.31 9.47 13.90
C SER A 110 7.72 10.06 12.54
N SER A 111 7.46 11.34 12.31
CA SER A 111 7.60 12.01 11.01
C SER A 111 9.03 11.93 10.48
N LEU A 112 10.03 12.09 11.34
CA LEU A 112 11.45 12.04 10.96
C LEU A 112 11.92 10.66 10.48
N ASN A 113 11.20 9.60 10.84
CA ASN A 113 11.44 8.23 10.38
C ASN A 113 10.51 7.83 9.22
N SER A 114 9.63 8.73 8.77
CA SER A 114 8.75 8.47 7.65
C SER A 114 9.54 8.45 6.35
N ARG A 115 9.31 7.41 5.54
CA ARG A 115 9.84 7.33 4.18
C ARG A 115 9.57 8.60 3.39
N VAL A 116 8.37 9.18 3.50
CA VAL A 116 7.98 10.38 2.74
C VAL A 116 8.92 11.52 3.10
N ILE A 117 9.23 11.73 4.38
CA ILE A 117 10.07 12.86 4.82
C ILE A 117 11.53 12.61 4.47
N LEU A 118 12.02 11.39 4.68
CA LEU A 118 13.40 11.01 4.32
C LEU A 118 13.65 11.17 2.82
N SER A 119 12.61 10.99 2.01
CA SER A 119 12.72 11.09 0.57
C SER A 119 12.70 12.52 0.04
N LEU A 120 12.32 13.50 0.87
CA LEU A 120 12.39 14.93 0.57
C LEU A 120 13.76 15.53 0.89
N VAL A 121 14.63 14.79 1.59
CA VAL A 121 15.95 15.27 2.01
C VAL A 121 16.76 15.83 0.83
N PRO A 122 16.90 15.15 -0.33
CA PRO A 122 17.67 15.70 -1.44
C PRO A 122 17.13 17.05 -1.99
N PRO A 123 15.86 17.20 -2.40
CA PRO A 123 15.36 18.47 -2.91
C PRO A 123 15.34 19.57 -1.84
N VAL A 124 14.91 19.26 -0.61
CA VAL A 124 14.83 20.27 0.46
C VAL A 124 16.22 20.78 0.83
N LEU A 125 17.22 19.89 0.94
CA LEU A 125 18.61 20.32 1.18
C LEU A 125 19.15 21.16 0.02
N ALA A 126 18.86 20.81 -1.22
CA ALA A 126 19.31 21.58 -2.39
C ALA A 126 18.75 23.01 -2.39
N PHE A 127 17.44 23.19 -2.19
CA PHE A 127 16.82 24.52 -2.16
C PHE A 127 17.21 25.32 -0.91
N THR A 128 17.36 24.66 0.24
CA THR A 128 17.84 25.33 1.46
C THR A 128 19.28 25.80 1.30
N THR A 129 20.13 25.00 0.66
CA THR A 129 21.52 25.38 0.34
C THR A 129 21.55 26.55 -0.64
N ALA A 130 20.71 26.53 -1.69
CA ALA A 130 20.57 27.65 -2.61
C ALA A 130 20.12 28.94 -1.89
N ALA A 131 19.17 28.84 -0.96
CA ALA A 131 18.74 29.97 -0.14
C ALA A 131 19.87 30.52 0.75
N VAL A 132 20.68 29.65 1.37
CA VAL A 132 21.86 30.06 2.14
C VAL A 132 22.88 30.78 1.26
N ILE A 133 23.14 30.28 0.05
CA ILE A 133 24.06 30.91 -0.90
C ILE A 133 23.56 32.32 -1.27
N ILE A 134 22.28 32.47 -1.61
CA ILE A 134 21.69 33.75 -1.99
C ILE A 134 21.68 34.73 -0.81
N ALA A 135 21.30 34.27 0.39
CA ALA A 135 21.32 35.10 1.60
C ALA A 135 22.74 35.55 1.98
N SER A 136 23.72 34.67 1.84
CA SER A 136 25.13 34.98 2.08
C SER A 136 25.67 35.97 1.05
N TYR A 137 25.34 35.77 -0.24
CA TYR A 137 25.69 36.70 -1.32
C TYR A 137 25.11 38.09 -1.05
N ASN A 138 23.80 38.20 -0.78
CA ASN A 138 23.15 39.48 -0.52
C ASN A 138 23.71 40.16 0.74
N SER A 139 24.07 39.39 1.77
CA SER A 139 24.74 39.91 2.97
C SER A 139 26.16 40.42 2.66
N ALA A 140 26.91 39.74 1.81
CA ALA A 140 28.25 40.19 1.41
C ALA A 140 28.20 41.48 0.57
N VAL A 141 27.19 41.62 -0.31
CA VAL A 141 26.93 42.85 -1.05
C VAL A 141 26.53 43.99 -0.10
N SER A 142 25.62 43.74 0.85
CA SER A 142 25.14 44.78 1.78
C SER A 142 26.20 45.23 2.79
N LEU A 143 27.16 44.36 3.14
CA LEU A 143 28.30 44.67 4.00
C LEU A 143 29.50 45.27 3.23
N HIS A 144 29.34 45.56 1.93
CA HIS A 144 30.41 46.06 1.05
C HIS A 144 31.66 45.15 1.01
N TRP A 145 31.49 43.85 1.24
CA TRP A 145 32.57 42.86 1.07
C TRP A 145 32.85 42.54 -0.40
N LEU A 146 31.86 42.81 -1.27
CA LEU A 146 31.97 42.65 -2.71
C LEU A 146 32.04 44.03 -3.40
N PRO A 147 32.73 44.13 -4.56
CA PRO A 147 32.75 45.35 -5.35
C PRO A 147 31.34 45.81 -5.74
N GLU A 148 31.13 47.13 -5.89
CA GLU A 148 29.83 47.74 -6.24
C GLU A 148 29.25 47.28 -7.61
N ILE A 149 30.04 46.55 -8.40
CA ILE A 149 29.61 45.97 -9.68
C ILE A 149 28.55 44.88 -9.46
N PHE A 150 28.53 44.23 -8.29
CA PHE A 150 27.61 43.14 -7.99
C PHE A 150 26.24 43.65 -7.51
N PRO A 151 25.14 43.39 -8.24
CA PRO A 151 23.82 43.85 -7.82
C PRO A 151 23.27 43.01 -6.66
N LEU A 152 22.48 43.64 -5.81
CA LEU A 152 21.68 42.93 -4.81
C LEU A 152 20.63 42.06 -5.51
N LEU A 153 20.61 40.75 -5.24
CA LEU A 153 19.63 39.84 -5.84
C LEU A 153 18.30 39.98 -5.11
N ARG A 154 17.40 40.76 -5.69
CA ARG A 154 16.02 40.94 -5.21
C ARG A 154 15.06 41.07 -6.38
N ALA A 155 13.81 40.69 -6.18
CA ALA A 155 12.76 40.78 -7.19
C ALA A 155 11.39 41.03 -6.56
N SER A 156 10.45 41.58 -7.34
CA SER A 156 9.08 41.81 -6.89
C SER A 156 8.39 40.49 -6.48
N SER A 157 7.59 40.55 -5.43
CA SER A 157 6.76 39.42 -4.95
C SER A 157 5.45 39.23 -5.74
N LEU A 158 5.08 40.18 -6.60
CA LEU A 158 3.85 40.14 -7.39
C LEU A 158 3.73 38.87 -8.26
N PRO A 159 4.77 38.40 -8.98
CA PRO A 159 4.68 37.16 -9.75
C PRO A 159 4.33 35.95 -8.88
N TYR A 160 4.77 35.92 -7.61
CA TYR A 160 4.50 34.82 -6.70
C TYR A 160 3.09 34.87 -6.14
N GLN A 161 2.58 36.07 -5.84
CA GLN A 161 1.18 36.24 -5.45
C GLN A 161 0.22 35.76 -6.56
N LEU A 162 0.58 35.97 -7.83
CA LEU A 162 -0.22 35.52 -8.97
C LEU A 162 -0.06 34.01 -9.26
N THR A 163 1.13 33.46 -9.07
CA THR A 163 1.43 32.06 -9.44
C THR A 163 1.24 31.04 -8.32
N ALA A 164 1.26 31.45 -7.05
CA ALA A 164 1.08 30.54 -5.92
C ALA A 164 -0.28 29.80 -5.94
N PRO A 165 -1.43 30.45 -6.24
CA PRO A 165 -2.70 29.73 -6.39
C PRO A 165 -2.67 28.72 -7.54
N ALA A 166 -2.00 29.04 -8.64
CA ALA A 166 -1.85 28.12 -9.77
C ALA A 166 -1.00 26.90 -9.40
N LEU A 167 0.11 27.09 -8.67
CA LEU A 167 0.95 26.00 -8.17
C LEU A 167 0.18 25.11 -7.19
N ALA A 168 -0.56 25.70 -6.24
CA ALA A 168 -1.39 24.96 -5.31
C ALA A 168 -2.45 24.11 -6.04
N LEU A 169 -3.11 24.69 -7.04
CA LEU A 169 -4.12 23.99 -7.83
C LEU A 169 -3.52 22.82 -8.64
N LEU A 170 -2.35 23.02 -9.25
CA LEU A 170 -1.63 21.96 -9.97
C LEU A 170 -1.24 20.80 -9.06
N LEU A 171 -0.83 21.08 -7.81
CA LEU A 171 -0.52 20.05 -6.82
C LEU A 171 -1.79 19.29 -6.40
N VAL A 172 -2.88 20.00 -6.10
CA VAL A 172 -4.16 19.39 -5.70
C VAL A 172 -4.71 18.48 -6.80
N PHE A 173 -4.79 18.97 -8.03
CA PHE A 173 -5.29 18.17 -9.16
C PHE A 173 -4.39 16.96 -9.45
N ARG A 174 -3.07 17.08 -9.26
CA ARG A 174 -2.16 15.93 -9.33
C ARG A 174 -2.46 14.89 -8.26
N THR A 175 -2.61 15.32 -7.01
CA THR A 175 -2.92 14.38 -5.92
C THR A 175 -4.28 13.73 -6.11
N GLU A 176 -5.27 14.46 -6.64
CA GLU A 176 -6.60 13.92 -6.93
C GLU A 176 -6.57 12.85 -8.03
N ALA A 177 -5.85 13.10 -9.13
CA ALA A 177 -5.68 12.12 -10.19
C ALA A 177 -4.97 10.85 -9.70
N SER A 178 -3.97 11.01 -8.83
CA SER A 178 -3.26 9.89 -8.19
C SER A 178 -4.20 9.10 -7.27
N TYR A 179 -5.02 9.80 -6.49
CA TYR A 179 -6.01 9.18 -5.61
C TYR A 179 -7.10 8.42 -6.36
N ALA A 180 -7.61 8.96 -7.47
CA ALA A 180 -8.58 8.27 -8.32
C ALA A 180 -8.04 6.93 -8.83
N ARG A 181 -6.77 6.90 -9.26
CA ARG A 181 -6.06 5.68 -9.66
C ARG A 181 -5.90 4.69 -8.50
N PHE A 182 -5.56 5.18 -7.30
CA PHE A 182 -5.50 4.36 -6.10
C PHE A 182 -6.84 3.68 -5.79
N GLU A 183 -7.92 4.45 -5.86
CA GLU A 183 -9.26 3.94 -5.60
C GLU A 183 -9.70 2.91 -6.65
N GLU A 184 -9.34 3.10 -7.91
CA GLU A 184 -9.57 2.13 -8.99
C GLU A 184 -8.81 0.82 -8.74
N GLY A 185 -7.52 0.89 -8.38
CA GLY A 185 -6.73 -0.29 -8.03
C GLY A 185 -7.29 -1.06 -6.83
N ARG A 186 -7.73 -0.34 -5.79
CA ARG A 186 -8.39 -0.94 -4.62
C ARG A 186 -9.69 -1.66 -5.01
N LYS A 187 -10.53 -1.03 -5.87
CA LYS A 187 -11.78 -1.63 -6.36
C LYS A 187 -11.51 -2.86 -7.22
N ALA A 188 -10.57 -2.79 -8.15
CA ALA A 188 -10.17 -3.90 -9.01
C ALA A 188 -9.73 -5.11 -8.17
N TRP A 189 -8.84 -4.88 -7.21
CA TRP A 189 -8.38 -5.94 -6.32
C TRP A 189 -9.50 -6.54 -5.48
N THR A 190 -10.39 -5.69 -4.93
CA THR A 190 -11.57 -6.16 -4.18
C THR A 190 -12.47 -7.06 -5.04
N LYS A 191 -12.65 -6.70 -6.32
CA LYS A 191 -13.42 -7.51 -7.28
C LYS A 191 -12.75 -8.85 -7.57
N VAL A 192 -11.42 -8.90 -7.72
CA VAL A 192 -10.67 -10.16 -7.87
C VAL A 192 -10.87 -11.08 -6.66
N ILE A 193 -10.72 -10.54 -5.45
CA ILE A 193 -10.89 -11.28 -4.19
C ILE A 193 -12.31 -11.81 -4.03
N ALA A 194 -13.32 -10.98 -4.33
CA ALA A 194 -14.72 -11.39 -4.30
C ALA A 194 -15.02 -12.45 -5.38
N GLY A 195 -14.49 -12.27 -6.58
CA GLY A 195 -14.61 -13.22 -7.69
C GLY A 195 -14.02 -14.59 -7.36
N ALA A 196 -12.85 -14.64 -6.73
CA ALA A 196 -12.21 -15.90 -6.33
C ALA A 196 -13.05 -16.67 -5.29
N ASN A 197 -13.57 -15.97 -4.27
CA ASN A 197 -14.48 -16.59 -3.29
C ASN A 197 -15.79 -17.05 -3.93
N ASP A 198 -16.38 -16.25 -4.83
CA ASP A 198 -17.62 -16.61 -5.53
C ASP A 198 -17.42 -17.85 -6.40
N PHE A 199 -16.31 -17.90 -7.13
CA PHE A 199 -15.94 -19.03 -7.99
C PHE A 199 -15.72 -20.29 -7.13
N ALA A 200 -14.90 -20.21 -6.09
CA ALA A 200 -14.67 -21.33 -5.18
C ALA A 200 -15.97 -21.86 -4.56
N ARG A 201 -16.85 -20.96 -4.10
CA ARG A 201 -18.17 -21.34 -3.57
C ARG A 201 -18.99 -22.13 -4.60
N GLN A 202 -18.96 -21.73 -5.88
CA GLN A 202 -19.68 -22.43 -6.94
C GLN A 202 -19.07 -23.79 -7.26
N VAL A 203 -17.74 -23.92 -7.23
CA VAL A 203 -17.06 -25.22 -7.36
C VAL A 203 -17.47 -26.13 -6.21
N ILE A 204 -17.41 -25.64 -4.97
CA ILE A 204 -17.77 -26.41 -3.76
C ILE A 204 -19.22 -26.91 -3.84
N ALA A 205 -20.16 -26.04 -4.24
CA ALA A 205 -21.58 -26.37 -4.27
C ALA A 205 -22.00 -27.28 -5.44
N ASN A 206 -21.36 -27.14 -6.60
CA ASN A 206 -21.80 -27.83 -7.81
C ASN A 206 -21.04 -29.13 -8.09
N VAL A 207 -19.77 -29.23 -7.66
CA VAL A 207 -18.89 -30.37 -7.93
C VAL A 207 -19.03 -31.44 -6.84
N GLY A 208 -19.48 -32.63 -7.25
CA GLY A 208 -19.73 -33.76 -6.36
C GLY A 208 -18.46 -34.34 -5.76
N CYS A 209 -18.53 -34.71 -4.48
CA CYS A 209 -17.39 -35.24 -3.71
C CYS A 209 -16.99 -36.70 -4.02
N THR A 210 -17.74 -37.45 -4.84
CA THR A 210 -17.52 -38.91 -4.98
C THR A 210 -16.66 -39.29 -6.18
N THR A 211 -16.78 -38.57 -7.30
CA THR A 211 -16.14 -38.94 -8.57
C THR A 211 -14.92 -38.06 -8.85
N ASP A 212 -15.05 -36.76 -8.60
CA ASP A 212 -14.08 -35.74 -9.04
C ASP A 212 -13.39 -35.04 -7.86
N ALA A 213 -13.24 -35.71 -6.71
CA ALA A 213 -12.73 -35.09 -5.49
C ALA A 213 -11.31 -34.51 -5.63
N SER A 214 -10.41 -35.22 -6.31
CA SER A 214 -9.04 -34.75 -6.56
C SER A 214 -9.02 -33.54 -7.49
N LEU A 215 -9.79 -33.59 -8.59
CA LEU A 215 -9.87 -32.51 -9.57
C LEU A 215 -10.56 -31.26 -9.00
N LYS A 216 -11.57 -31.46 -8.14
CA LYS A 216 -12.20 -30.38 -7.36
C LYS A 216 -11.19 -29.67 -6.47
N ASN A 217 -10.36 -30.42 -5.75
CA ASN A 217 -9.34 -29.85 -4.87
C ASN A 217 -8.27 -29.08 -5.67
N ALA A 218 -7.77 -29.66 -6.77
CA ALA A 218 -6.84 -28.99 -7.66
C ALA A 218 -7.42 -27.68 -8.24
N LEU A 219 -8.67 -27.72 -8.70
CA LEU A 219 -9.38 -26.53 -9.18
C LEU A 219 -9.49 -25.43 -8.11
N LEU A 220 -9.81 -25.79 -6.86
CA LEU A 220 -9.86 -24.85 -5.74
C LEU A 220 -8.47 -24.28 -5.40
N GLN A 221 -7.41 -25.09 -5.47
CA GLN A 221 -6.03 -24.65 -5.31
C GLN A 221 -5.64 -23.64 -6.40
N TYR A 222 -5.99 -23.88 -7.67
CA TYR A 222 -5.75 -22.90 -8.74
C TYR A 222 -6.52 -21.59 -8.53
N ILE A 223 -7.76 -21.66 -8.06
CA ILE A 223 -8.55 -20.46 -7.70
C ILE A 223 -7.90 -19.68 -6.55
N MET A 224 -7.36 -20.36 -5.53
CA MET A 224 -6.60 -19.73 -4.44
C MET A 224 -5.26 -19.16 -4.89
N ALA A 225 -4.59 -19.82 -5.84
CA ALA A 225 -3.30 -19.41 -6.38
C ALA A 225 -3.41 -18.18 -7.30
N PHE A 226 -4.54 -18.01 -8.00
CA PHE A 226 -4.72 -16.91 -8.96
C PHE A 226 -4.44 -15.52 -8.36
N PRO A 227 -5.06 -15.08 -7.24
CA PRO A 227 -4.76 -13.80 -6.64
C PRO A 227 -3.30 -13.66 -6.20
N VAL A 228 -2.67 -14.75 -5.73
CA VAL A 228 -1.25 -14.74 -5.33
C VAL A 228 -0.35 -14.47 -6.53
N VAL A 229 -0.59 -15.17 -7.65
CA VAL A 229 0.19 -14.98 -8.87
C VAL A 229 -0.06 -13.61 -9.50
N LEU A 230 -1.30 -13.13 -9.49
CA LEU A 230 -1.61 -11.76 -9.94
C LEU A 230 -0.87 -10.73 -9.09
N LYS A 231 -0.84 -10.87 -7.76
CA LYS A 231 -0.05 -10.00 -6.87
C LYS A 231 1.42 -10.00 -7.27
N CYS A 232 2.01 -11.18 -7.46
CA CYS A 232 3.42 -11.31 -7.82
C CYS A 232 3.72 -10.79 -9.24
N HIS A 233 2.73 -10.77 -10.14
CA HIS A 233 2.83 -10.17 -11.45
C HIS A 233 2.85 -8.64 -11.38
N LEU A 234 2.10 -8.04 -10.45
CA LEU A 234 2.00 -6.59 -10.29
C LEU A 234 3.14 -5.98 -9.45
N ILE A 235 3.64 -6.71 -8.44
CA ILE A 235 4.66 -6.21 -7.50
C ILE A 235 6.03 -6.80 -7.80
N HIS A 236 6.97 -5.92 -8.15
CA HIS A 236 8.37 -6.27 -8.36
C HIS A 236 9.02 -6.81 -7.08
N GLY A 237 9.85 -7.85 -7.24
CA GLY A 237 10.56 -8.49 -6.12
C GLY A 237 9.75 -9.53 -5.34
N SER A 238 8.52 -9.84 -5.78
CA SER A 238 7.74 -10.96 -5.25
C SER A 238 8.27 -12.29 -5.78
N ASN A 239 8.30 -13.32 -4.94
CA ASN A 239 8.74 -14.65 -5.34
C ASN A 239 7.53 -15.60 -5.44
N VAL A 240 7.05 -15.82 -6.66
CA VAL A 240 5.92 -16.72 -6.96
C VAL A 240 6.16 -18.12 -6.41
N ALA A 241 7.38 -18.65 -6.53
CA ALA A 241 7.70 -20.00 -6.10
C ALA A 241 7.54 -20.15 -4.59
N GLN A 242 8.04 -19.16 -3.82
CA GLN A 242 7.94 -19.16 -2.38
C GLN A 242 6.49 -18.96 -1.89
N ASP A 243 5.73 -18.08 -2.53
CA ASP A 243 4.36 -17.76 -2.11
C ASP A 243 3.33 -18.85 -2.45
N LEU A 244 3.66 -19.77 -3.37
CA LEU A 244 2.78 -20.86 -3.81
C LEU A 244 3.23 -22.26 -3.40
N GLN A 245 4.39 -22.41 -2.75
CA GLN A 245 4.96 -23.72 -2.41
C GLN A 245 4.02 -24.62 -1.60
N ASP A 246 3.18 -24.01 -0.74
CA ASP A 246 2.23 -24.74 0.10
C ASP A 246 0.82 -24.86 -0.53
N VAL A 247 0.61 -24.29 -1.72
CA VAL A 247 -0.71 -24.21 -2.38
C VAL A 247 -0.81 -25.10 -3.61
N LEU A 248 0.27 -25.22 -4.39
CA LEU A 248 0.31 -25.97 -5.65
C LEU A 248 1.36 -27.07 -5.63
N ASP A 249 1.13 -28.12 -6.41
CA ASP A 249 2.11 -29.18 -6.63
C ASP A 249 3.33 -28.66 -7.44
N ASP A 250 4.50 -29.24 -7.19
CA ASP A 250 5.77 -28.84 -7.84
C ASP A 250 5.71 -28.88 -9.38
N GLY A 251 4.93 -29.82 -9.92
CA GLY A 251 4.72 -29.98 -11.36
C GLY A 251 4.01 -28.78 -11.97
N ASP A 252 2.90 -28.35 -11.37
CA ASP A 252 2.09 -27.22 -11.85
C ASP A 252 2.87 -25.91 -11.67
N LEU A 253 3.55 -25.76 -10.53
CA LEU A 253 4.38 -24.61 -10.24
C LEU A 253 5.49 -24.44 -11.28
N ALA A 254 6.12 -25.53 -11.73
CA ALA A 254 7.16 -25.48 -12.76
C ALA A 254 6.62 -24.96 -14.11
N VAL A 255 5.39 -25.32 -14.48
CA VAL A 255 4.73 -24.81 -15.70
C VAL A 255 4.43 -23.31 -15.57
N ILE A 256 3.88 -22.89 -14.44
CA ILE A 256 3.55 -21.48 -14.17
C ILE A 256 4.81 -20.61 -14.21
N LEU A 257 5.90 -21.05 -13.57
CA LEU A 257 7.15 -20.30 -13.53
C LEU A 257 7.80 -20.12 -14.91
N ARG A 258 7.61 -21.10 -15.81
CA ARG A 258 8.08 -21.06 -17.21
C ARG A 258 7.22 -20.16 -18.10
N SER A 259 5.96 -19.92 -17.75
CA SER A 259 5.08 -19.04 -18.52
C SER A 259 5.55 -17.58 -18.46
N LYS A 260 5.43 -16.89 -19.61
CA LYS A 260 5.63 -15.44 -19.69
C LYS A 260 4.51 -14.69 -18.98
N ASP A 261 3.27 -15.15 -19.14
CA ASP A 261 2.07 -14.60 -18.50
C ASP A 261 1.55 -15.62 -17.49
N ARG A 262 1.94 -15.44 -16.23
CA ARG A 262 1.66 -16.38 -15.15
C ARG A 262 0.19 -16.37 -14.72
N PRO A 263 -0.47 -15.20 -14.52
CA PRO A 263 -1.89 -15.17 -14.18
C PRO A 263 -2.76 -15.86 -15.24
N ARG A 264 -2.50 -15.63 -16.53
CA ARG A 264 -3.25 -16.31 -17.61
C ARG A 264 -2.98 -17.80 -17.67
N CYS A 265 -1.75 -18.24 -17.34
CA CYS A 265 -1.43 -19.66 -17.25
C CYS A 265 -2.28 -20.37 -16.18
N ILE A 266 -2.52 -19.74 -15.03
CA ILE A 266 -3.42 -20.32 -14.00
C ILE A 266 -4.86 -20.36 -14.49
N ILE A 267 -5.32 -19.35 -15.23
CA ILE A 267 -6.65 -19.38 -15.84
C ILE A 267 -6.78 -20.58 -16.80
N GLU A 268 -5.73 -20.92 -17.55
CA GLU A 268 -5.73 -22.10 -18.42
C GLU A 268 -5.84 -23.40 -17.60
N PHE A 269 -5.08 -23.54 -16.50
CA PHE A 269 -5.24 -24.67 -15.58
C PHE A 269 -6.67 -24.80 -15.04
N ILE A 270 -7.29 -23.67 -14.68
CA ILE A 270 -8.70 -23.62 -14.24
C ILE A 270 -9.63 -24.09 -15.35
N SER A 271 -9.46 -23.56 -16.57
CA SER A 271 -10.27 -23.92 -17.74
C SER A 271 -10.21 -25.41 -18.05
N GLN A 272 -9.00 -25.97 -18.13
CA GLN A 272 -8.79 -27.40 -18.38
C GLN A 272 -9.37 -28.27 -17.27
N SER A 273 -9.24 -27.85 -16.01
CA SER A 273 -9.84 -28.55 -14.88
C SER A 273 -11.37 -28.61 -14.98
N ILE A 274 -12.00 -27.53 -15.44
CA ILE A 274 -13.45 -27.46 -15.63
C ILE A 274 -13.94 -28.36 -16.77
N GLN A 275 -13.16 -28.46 -17.85
CA GLN A 275 -13.47 -29.35 -18.97
C GLN A 275 -13.41 -30.83 -18.58
N LEU A 276 -12.48 -31.21 -17.70
CA LEU A 276 -12.31 -32.57 -17.22
C LEU A 276 -13.37 -33.00 -16.18
N LEU A 277 -14.12 -32.06 -15.59
CA LEU A 277 -15.17 -32.38 -14.63
C LEU A 277 -16.38 -33.07 -15.29
N SER A 278 -16.87 -34.12 -14.64
CA SER A 278 -18.03 -34.90 -15.08
C SER A 278 -19.34 -34.22 -14.69
N MET A 279 -19.76 -33.23 -15.48
CA MET A 279 -20.92 -32.37 -15.14
C MET A 279 -21.83 -32.08 -16.33
N GLU A 280 -23.06 -31.68 -16.01
CA GLU A 280 -24.01 -31.13 -16.98
C GLU A 280 -23.48 -29.83 -17.59
N GLU A 281 -23.71 -29.66 -18.91
CA GLU A 281 -23.24 -28.51 -19.68
C GLU A 281 -23.72 -27.17 -19.12
N ALA A 282 -24.96 -27.10 -18.63
CA ALA A 282 -25.49 -25.89 -17.99
C ALA A 282 -24.65 -25.44 -16.78
N LYS A 283 -24.21 -26.38 -15.94
CA LYS A 283 -23.35 -26.08 -14.78
C LYS A 283 -21.95 -25.70 -15.20
N ARG A 284 -21.41 -26.36 -16.24
CA ARG A 284 -20.10 -26.04 -16.81
C ARG A 284 -20.08 -24.60 -17.34
N ASN A 285 -21.07 -24.21 -18.12
CA ASN A 285 -21.16 -22.85 -18.69
C ASN A 285 -21.25 -21.77 -17.59
N ILE A 286 -21.98 -22.04 -16.50
CA ILE A 286 -22.01 -21.14 -15.34
C ILE A 286 -20.61 -20.98 -14.75
N LEU A 287 -19.85 -22.07 -14.61
CA LEU A 287 -18.52 -22.05 -14.03
C LEU A 287 -17.49 -21.37 -14.94
N GLU A 288 -17.51 -21.65 -16.24
CA GLU A 288 -16.67 -21.00 -17.23
C GLU A 288 -16.94 -19.48 -17.29
N SER A 289 -18.20 -19.05 -17.15
CA SER A 289 -18.53 -17.62 -17.10
C SER A 289 -17.85 -16.87 -15.96
N LYS A 290 -17.43 -17.56 -14.88
CA LYS A 290 -16.73 -16.95 -13.74
C LYS A 290 -15.28 -16.59 -14.06
N ILE A 291 -14.68 -17.28 -15.04
CA ILE A 291 -13.32 -17.01 -15.51
C ILE A 291 -13.20 -15.57 -16.05
N SER A 292 -14.26 -15.04 -16.66
CA SER A 292 -14.30 -13.66 -17.15
C SER A 292 -13.92 -12.64 -16.08
N CYS A 293 -14.31 -12.85 -14.81
CA CYS A 293 -13.95 -11.94 -13.72
C CYS A 293 -12.43 -11.90 -13.47
N PHE A 294 -11.72 -13.01 -13.69
CA PHE A 294 -10.26 -13.07 -13.55
C PHE A 294 -9.56 -12.38 -14.73
N HIS A 295 -10.06 -12.56 -15.95
CA HIS A 295 -9.56 -11.82 -17.11
C HIS A 295 -9.77 -10.30 -16.99
N GLU A 296 -10.96 -9.88 -16.55
CA GLU A 296 -11.24 -8.46 -16.25
C GLU A 296 -10.29 -7.93 -15.17
N GLY A 297 -10.04 -8.72 -14.11
CA GLY A 297 -9.10 -8.38 -13.05
C GLY A 297 -7.67 -8.18 -13.56
N ILE A 298 -7.18 -9.09 -14.40
CA ILE A 298 -5.87 -8.95 -15.07
C ILE A 298 -5.85 -7.66 -15.89
N GLY A 299 -6.83 -7.46 -16.77
CA GLY A 299 -6.86 -6.33 -17.69
C GLY A 299 -6.80 -4.98 -16.97
N VAL A 300 -7.64 -4.78 -15.95
CA VAL A 300 -7.64 -3.53 -15.17
C VAL A 300 -6.33 -3.35 -14.40
N CYS A 301 -5.77 -4.41 -13.83
CA CYS A 301 -4.51 -4.30 -13.08
C CYS A 301 -3.30 -4.04 -13.99
N GLU A 302 -3.24 -4.66 -15.17
CA GLU A 302 -2.22 -4.42 -16.19
C GLU A 302 -2.33 -2.98 -16.74
N GLU A 303 -3.54 -2.49 -17.00
CA GLU A 303 -3.78 -1.12 -17.42
C GLU A 303 -3.30 -0.10 -16.36
N LEU A 304 -3.66 -0.34 -15.10
CA LEU A 304 -3.22 0.46 -13.96
C LEU A 304 -1.72 0.35 -13.64
N MET A 305 -0.99 -0.60 -14.22
CA MET A 305 0.47 -0.64 -14.10
C MET A 305 1.16 -0.07 -15.34
N GLY A 306 0.60 -0.32 -16.53
CA GLY A 306 1.19 0.05 -17.80
C GLY A 306 0.93 1.49 -18.24
N ILE A 307 -0.18 2.09 -17.80
CA ILE A 307 -0.61 3.42 -18.28
C ILE A 307 -0.59 4.43 -17.12
N PRO A 308 0.51 5.17 -16.89
CA PRO A 308 0.58 6.16 -15.81
C PRO A 308 -0.23 7.42 -16.10
N ILE A 309 -0.31 8.34 -15.14
CA ILE A 309 -0.91 9.67 -15.35
C ILE A 309 -0.15 10.37 -16.49
N PRO A 310 -0.82 11.13 -17.39
CA PRO A 310 -0.17 11.79 -18.51
C PRO A 310 1.12 12.52 -18.12
N LEU A 311 2.24 12.12 -18.76
CA LEU A 311 3.57 12.59 -18.39
C LEU A 311 3.76 14.10 -18.59
N SER A 312 3.01 14.72 -19.50
CA SER A 312 2.99 16.18 -19.66
C SER A 312 2.56 16.88 -18.38
N TYR A 313 1.59 16.30 -17.67
CA TYR A 313 1.04 16.85 -16.44
C TYR A 313 2.03 16.72 -15.28
N THR A 314 2.59 15.53 -15.07
CA THR A 314 3.59 15.31 -14.00
C THR A 314 4.87 16.13 -14.20
N ARG A 315 5.31 16.29 -15.46
CA ARG A 315 6.46 17.14 -15.82
C ARG A 315 6.17 18.62 -15.63
N LEU A 316 4.98 19.10 -15.97
CA LEU A 316 4.61 20.50 -15.77
C LEU A 316 4.64 20.87 -14.29
N THR A 317 3.97 20.07 -13.45
CA THR A 317 3.90 20.31 -12.00
C THR A 317 5.29 20.30 -11.36
N SER A 318 6.11 19.28 -11.64
CA SER A 318 7.47 19.18 -11.08
C SER A 318 8.39 20.33 -11.53
N ARG A 319 8.38 20.68 -12.82
CA ARG A 319 9.20 21.79 -13.35
C ARG A 319 8.77 23.13 -12.76
N PHE A 320 7.47 23.37 -12.65
CA PHE A 320 6.96 24.60 -12.09
C PHE A 320 7.31 24.73 -10.60
N LEU A 321 7.11 23.64 -9.84
CA LEU A 321 7.49 23.58 -8.42
C LEU A 321 9.00 23.82 -8.21
N PHE A 322 9.84 23.25 -9.08
CA PHE A 322 11.29 23.42 -9.05
C PHE A 322 11.71 24.87 -9.33
N LEU A 323 11.22 25.47 -10.42
CA LEU A 323 11.55 26.86 -10.79
C LEU A 323 11.05 27.86 -9.75
N TRP A 324 9.89 27.59 -9.16
CA TRP A 324 9.33 28.38 -8.07
C TRP A 324 10.22 28.28 -6.82
N HIS A 325 10.65 27.10 -6.36
CA HIS A 325 11.55 27.05 -5.19
C HIS A 325 12.95 27.59 -5.46
N LEU A 326 13.43 27.53 -6.70
CA LEU A 326 14.74 28.07 -7.08
C LEU A 326 14.80 29.60 -6.97
N THR A 327 13.72 30.28 -7.34
CA THR A 327 13.66 31.75 -7.36
C THR A 327 13.08 32.37 -6.08
N LEU A 328 12.44 31.56 -5.22
CA LEU A 328 11.83 31.97 -3.96
C LEU A 328 12.77 32.79 -3.05
N PRO A 329 14.04 32.40 -2.80
CA PRO A 329 14.91 33.16 -1.91
C PRO A 329 15.29 34.57 -2.42
N ILE A 330 15.27 34.80 -3.73
CA ILE A 330 15.51 36.12 -4.32
C ILE A 330 14.33 37.05 -4.04
N ILE A 331 13.12 36.50 -4.08
CA ILE A 331 11.88 37.27 -3.97
C ILE A 331 11.55 37.62 -2.51
N LEU A 332 11.85 36.72 -1.58
CA LEU A 332 11.62 36.94 -0.16
C LEU A 332 12.69 37.79 0.53
N TRP A 333 13.76 38.18 -0.17
CA TRP A 333 14.90 38.87 0.45
C TRP A 333 14.50 40.19 1.12
N ASP A 334 13.75 41.04 0.41
CA ASP A 334 13.40 42.38 0.89
C ASP A 334 12.56 42.34 2.19
N ASP A 335 11.74 41.30 2.36
CA ASP A 335 10.85 41.14 3.53
C ASP A 335 11.50 40.35 4.67
N CYS A 336 12.28 39.31 4.35
CA CYS A 336 12.72 38.31 5.33
C CYS A 336 14.21 38.36 5.68
N ASN A 337 15.07 38.93 4.82
CA ASN A 337 16.53 38.82 4.95
C ASN A 337 16.94 37.36 5.26
N TRP A 338 17.71 37.10 6.33
CA TRP A 338 18.13 35.75 6.74
C TRP A 338 16.99 34.79 7.10
N ILE A 339 15.79 35.28 7.42
CA ILE A 339 14.59 34.45 7.64
C ILE A 339 14.19 33.72 6.34
N VAL A 340 14.70 34.14 5.18
CA VAL A 340 14.49 33.46 3.90
C VAL A 340 14.94 31.99 3.90
N VAL A 341 15.97 31.65 4.67
CA VAL A 341 16.50 30.28 4.76
C VAL A 341 15.48 29.34 5.43
N PRO A 342 15.03 29.58 6.68
CA PRO A 342 14.01 28.75 7.30
C PRO A 342 12.66 28.82 6.57
N ALA A 343 12.30 29.97 5.96
CA ALA A 343 11.08 30.08 5.16
C ALA A 343 11.13 29.17 3.91
N THR A 344 12.26 29.17 3.18
CA THR A 344 12.46 28.29 2.01
C THR A 344 12.45 26.82 2.43
N PHE A 345 13.07 26.48 3.56
CA PHE A 345 13.05 25.11 4.10
C PHE A 345 11.61 24.64 4.37
N ILE A 346 10.81 25.43 5.09
CA ILE A 346 9.44 25.07 5.44
C ILE A 346 8.56 24.97 4.19
N SER A 347 8.70 25.90 3.25
CA SER A 347 7.97 25.88 1.98
C SER A 347 8.32 24.65 1.15
N ALA A 348 9.62 24.37 0.96
CA ALA A 348 10.09 23.23 0.20
C ALA A 348 9.63 21.91 0.85
N ALA A 349 9.80 21.76 2.17
CA ALA A 349 9.34 20.59 2.89
C ALA A 349 7.83 20.37 2.72
N SER A 350 7.03 21.43 2.71
CA SER A 350 5.57 21.34 2.58
C SER A 350 5.13 20.97 1.16
N LEU A 351 5.58 21.73 0.15
CA LEU A 351 5.08 21.58 -1.22
C LEU A 351 5.66 20.34 -1.93
N PHE A 352 6.94 20.01 -1.71
CA PHE A 352 7.49 18.75 -2.20
C PHE A 352 6.89 17.54 -1.47
N CYS A 353 6.48 17.66 -0.20
CA CYS A 353 5.77 16.57 0.47
C CYS A 353 4.43 16.27 -0.22
N ILE A 354 3.68 17.29 -0.63
CA ILE A 354 2.41 17.09 -1.35
C ILE A 354 2.67 16.41 -2.70
N GLU A 355 3.68 16.86 -3.43
CA GLU A 355 4.06 16.24 -4.71
C GLU A 355 4.46 14.76 -4.53
N GLU A 356 5.32 14.47 -3.55
CA GLU A 356 5.81 13.12 -3.27
C GLU A 356 4.69 12.18 -2.83
N VAL A 357 3.76 12.66 -2.01
CA VAL A 357 2.57 11.87 -1.65
C VAL A 357 1.74 11.53 -2.90
N GLY A 358 1.61 12.46 -3.84
CA GLY A 358 0.98 12.18 -5.14
C GLY A 358 1.66 11.03 -5.88
N VAL A 359 2.99 11.07 -6.01
CA VAL A 359 3.78 10.00 -6.65
C VAL A 359 3.59 8.65 -5.95
N LEU A 360 3.57 8.63 -4.62
CA LEU A 360 3.42 7.38 -3.87
C LEU A 360 2.03 6.76 -4.01
N ILE A 361 0.98 7.58 -4.12
CA ILE A 361 -0.40 7.12 -4.31
C ILE A 361 -0.64 6.68 -5.76
N GLU A 362 0.13 7.21 -6.72
CA GLU A 362 0.07 6.84 -8.14
C GLU A 362 0.41 5.36 -8.40
N GLU A 363 1.15 4.69 -7.51
CA GLU A 363 1.42 3.25 -7.56
C GLU A 363 0.56 2.46 -6.55
N PRO A 364 -0.66 2.03 -6.93
CA PRO A 364 -1.68 1.58 -5.98
C PRO A 364 -1.34 0.29 -5.23
N PHE A 365 -0.79 -0.70 -5.94
CA PHE A 365 -0.64 -2.07 -5.43
C PHE A 365 0.40 -2.18 -4.31
N SER A 366 1.42 -1.33 -4.33
CA SER A 366 2.42 -1.22 -3.25
C SER A 366 1.86 -0.66 -1.92
N MET A 367 0.74 0.08 -2.01
CA MET A 367 0.10 0.73 -0.86
C MET A 367 -0.99 -0.16 -0.24
N LEU A 368 -1.52 -1.12 -1.00
CA LEU A 368 -2.52 -2.08 -0.55
C LEU A 368 -1.92 -3.25 0.23
N ALA A 369 -2.71 -3.86 1.12
CA ALA A 369 -2.34 -5.04 1.88
C ALA A 369 -2.59 -6.33 1.08
N LEU A 370 -2.01 -6.46 -0.12
CA LEU A 370 -2.30 -7.55 -1.05
C LEU A 370 -2.01 -8.93 -0.45
N ASP A 371 -0.89 -9.08 0.28
CA ASP A 371 -0.54 -10.34 0.95
C ASP A 371 -1.63 -10.80 1.93
N GLU A 372 -2.13 -9.90 2.77
CA GLU A 372 -3.18 -10.22 3.74
C GLU A 372 -4.52 -10.51 3.06
N LEU A 373 -4.81 -9.84 1.95
CA LEU A 373 -6.02 -10.12 1.16
C LEU A 373 -5.94 -11.50 0.48
N CYS A 374 -4.77 -11.89 -0.04
CA CYS A 374 -4.55 -13.25 -0.55
C CYS A 374 -4.71 -14.30 0.55
N LYS A 375 -4.12 -14.08 1.73
CA LYS A 375 -4.29 -14.98 2.88
C LYS A 375 -5.74 -15.12 3.30
N LEU A 376 -6.50 -14.02 3.29
CA LEU A 376 -7.92 -14.02 3.63
C LEU A 376 -8.75 -14.88 2.64
N VAL A 377 -8.45 -14.81 1.35
CA VAL A 377 -9.07 -15.67 0.33
C VAL A 377 -8.74 -17.13 0.60
N HIS A 378 -7.46 -17.43 0.83
CA HIS A 378 -7.00 -18.78 1.11
C HIS A 378 -7.71 -19.35 2.35
N SER A 379 -7.74 -18.61 3.47
CA SER A 379 -8.42 -19.06 4.69
C SER A 379 -9.93 -19.23 4.50
N SER A 380 -10.58 -18.31 3.78
CA SER A 380 -12.01 -18.34 3.50
C SER A 380 -12.40 -19.55 2.66
N ILE A 381 -11.63 -19.87 1.62
CA ILE A 381 -11.87 -21.02 0.75
C ILE A 381 -11.59 -22.32 1.52
N GLN A 382 -10.49 -22.39 2.27
CA GLN A 382 -10.17 -23.56 3.10
C GLN A 382 -11.26 -23.83 4.14
N GLU A 383 -11.72 -22.80 4.84
CA GLU A 383 -12.83 -22.92 5.80
C GLU A 383 -14.13 -23.41 5.12
N ALA A 384 -14.42 -22.93 3.91
CA ALA A 384 -15.57 -23.39 3.14
C ALA A 384 -15.46 -24.86 2.72
N MET A 385 -14.26 -25.33 2.37
CA MET A 385 -13.99 -26.74 2.07
C MET A 385 -14.16 -27.63 3.31
N ASP A 386 -13.59 -27.22 4.44
CA ASP A 386 -13.66 -27.97 5.70
C ASP A 386 -15.12 -28.10 6.20
N ASN A 387 -15.91 -27.04 6.03
CA ASN A 387 -17.30 -26.99 6.46
C ASN A 387 -18.28 -27.67 5.49
N GLU A 388 -17.88 -27.99 4.26
CA GLU A 388 -18.78 -28.48 3.19
C GLU A 388 -19.65 -29.65 3.66
N LYS A 389 -19.00 -30.73 4.13
CA LYS A 389 -19.69 -31.97 4.53
C LYS A 389 -20.58 -31.76 5.76
N ILE A 390 -20.13 -30.92 6.70
CA ILE A 390 -20.86 -30.59 7.93
C ILE A 390 -22.14 -29.84 7.60
N ILE A 391 -22.04 -28.81 6.75
CA ILE A 391 -23.20 -28.01 6.30
C ILE A 391 -24.16 -28.90 5.51
N GLN A 392 -23.66 -29.73 4.60
CA GLN A 392 -24.50 -30.63 3.80
C GLN A 392 -25.28 -31.62 4.68
N ALA A 393 -24.62 -32.23 5.68
CA ALA A 393 -25.27 -33.12 6.64
C ALA A 393 -26.37 -32.39 7.44
N GLN A 394 -26.10 -31.18 7.91
CA GLN A 394 -27.04 -30.39 8.69
C GLN A 394 -28.27 -29.94 7.88
N VAL A 395 -28.07 -29.54 6.61
CA VAL A 395 -29.16 -29.18 5.70
C VAL A 395 -30.03 -30.41 5.38
N ASN A 396 -29.40 -31.57 5.13
CA ASN A 396 -30.12 -32.82 4.89
C ASN A 396 -30.93 -33.27 6.11
N ALA A 397 -30.37 -33.15 7.33
CA ALA A 397 -31.08 -33.46 8.57
C ALA A 397 -32.31 -32.55 8.77
N LYS A 398 -32.18 -31.24 8.50
CA LYS A 398 -33.31 -30.29 8.55
C LYS A 398 -34.40 -30.65 7.53
N ARG A 399 -34.00 -31.03 6.31
CA ARG A 399 -34.94 -31.46 5.25
C ARG A 399 -35.73 -32.70 5.66
N GLN A 400 -35.06 -33.71 6.23
CA GLN A 400 -35.71 -34.93 6.72
C GLN A 400 -36.65 -34.65 7.91
N SER A 401 -36.24 -33.80 8.85
CA SER A 401 -37.09 -33.41 9.98
C SER A 401 -38.36 -32.69 9.55
N HIS A 402 -38.27 -31.80 8.57
CA HIS A 402 -39.44 -31.10 8.01
C HIS A 402 -40.38 -32.05 7.26
N TYR A 403 -39.82 -33.01 6.51
CA TYR A 403 -40.62 -34.07 5.88
C TYR A 403 -41.37 -34.91 6.92
N ASN A 404 -40.70 -35.33 7.99
CA ASN A 404 -41.33 -36.13 9.05
C ASN A 404 -42.38 -35.37 9.87
N LYS A 405 -42.25 -34.04 10.03
CA LYS A 405 -43.27 -33.21 10.69
C LYS A 405 -44.50 -32.93 9.82
N ASN A 406 -44.31 -32.88 8.51
CA ASN A 406 -45.39 -32.61 7.54
C ASN A 406 -45.93 -33.89 6.89
N ALA A 407 -45.43 -35.06 7.27
CA ALA A 407 -46.05 -36.33 6.92
C ALA A 407 -47.46 -36.34 7.52
N PRO A 408 -48.53 -36.44 6.72
CA PRO A 408 -49.88 -36.47 7.25
C PRO A 408 -50.00 -37.69 8.14
N ASN A 409 -50.43 -37.48 9.39
CA ASN A 409 -50.76 -38.55 10.32
C ASN A 409 -51.74 -39.52 9.64
N GLY A 410 -51.23 -40.66 9.20
CA GLY A 410 -52.03 -41.82 8.79
C GLY A 410 -51.96 -42.17 7.32
N TRP A 411 -50.93 -42.92 6.92
CA TRP A 411 -51.07 -44.02 5.95
C TRP A 411 -50.34 -45.25 6.53
N PRO A 412 -51.01 -46.38 6.78
CA PRO A 412 -50.36 -47.57 7.34
C PRO A 412 -49.51 -48.24 6.26
N SER A 413 -48.29 -48.66 6.65
CA SER A 413 -47.43 -49.49 5.80
C SER A 413 -48.15 -50.80 5.47
N LEU A 414 -48.53 -50.98 4.20
CA LEU A 414 -48.87 -52.29 3.64
C LEU A 414 -47.61 -53.17 3.74
N ARG A 415 -47.62 -54.04 4.74
CA ARG A 415 -46.65 -55.11 4.93
C ARG A 415 -47.00 -56.17 3.89
N ASN A 416 -46.17 -56.32 2.86
CA ASN A 416 -46.25 -57.43 1.91
C ASN A 416 -46.20 -58.75 2.69
N THR A 417 -47.30 -59.49 2.69
CA THR A 417 -47.37 -60.91 2.99
C THR A 417 -47.92 -61.59 1.77
N GLU A 418 -47.05 -62.06 0.88
CA GLU A 418 -47.35 -63.15 -0.04
C GLU A 418 -46.12 -64.06 -0.16
N ASP A 419 -46.44 -65.35 -0.15
CA ASP A 419 -45.72 -66.51 -0.70
C ASP A 419 -44.67 -67.24 0.15
N THR A 420 -45.19 -68.18 0.97
CA THR A 420 -44.67 -69.56 1.01
C THR A 420 -45.82 -70.55 0.91
N ASN A 421 -45.92 -71.23 -0.23
CA ASN A 421 -46.48 -72.58 -0.38
C ASN A 421 -45.62 -73.33 -1.39
#